data_AF-A0A450U9M3-F1
#
_entry.id   AF-A0A450U9M3-F1
#
_cell.length_a   1.000
_cell.length_b   1.000
_cell.length_c   1.000
_cell.angle_alpha   90.00
_cell.angle_beta   90.00
_cell.angle_gamma   90.00
#
_symmetry.space_group_name_H-M   'P 1'
#
loop_
_entity.id
_entity.type
_entity.pdbx_description
1 polymer ?
#
loop_
_entity_poly.entity_id
_entity_poly.type
_entity_poly.pdbx_seq_one_letter_code
_entity_poly.pdbx_strand_id
1 'polypeptide(L)'
;MPTILMLSGWRIFFYANEGNEPIHVHCQKNDMECKYWIDVDGFDIQEAYSYGLSPGDKRQARKIIFEHFDRIVKQWRGTMAGISKETSTWINIIGSRM
;
A
#
# COMPACT_ATOMS: atom_id res chain seq x y z
N MET A 1 5.39 11.89 -0.28
CA MET A 1 4.93 10.58 0.26
C MET A 1 3.68 10.79 1.09
N PRO A 2 2.51 10.35 0.62
CA PRO A 2 1.32 10.33 1.46
C PRO A 2 1.51 9.28 2.58
N THR A 3 1.30 9.70 3.82
CA THR A 3 1.23 8.77 4.97
C THR A 3 -0.20 8.25 5.04
N ILE A 4 -0.37 6.93 5.03
CA ILE A 4 -1.70 6.27 5.04
C ILE A 4 -2.30 6.33 6.44
N LEU A 5 -1.44 6.06 7.43
CA LEU A 5 -1.85 5.84 8.80
C LEU A 5 -0.72 6.26 9.75
N MET A 6 -1.10 6.89 10.86
CA MET A 6 -0.22 7.09 12.00
C MET A 6 -0.93 6.57 13.25
N LEU A 7 -0.39 5.53 13.88
CA LEU A 7 -0.97 4.91 15.07
C LEU A 7 0.10 4.45 16.04
N SER A 8 -0.05 4.78 17.32
CA SER A 8 0.90 4.34 18.38
C SER A 8 2.38 4.66 18.07
N GLY A 9 2.64 5.76 17.35
CA GLY A 9 3.98 6.14 16.89
C GLY A 9 4.47 5.40 15.64
N TRP A 10 3.69 4.46 15.10
CA TRP A 10 3.94 3.83 13.81
C TRP A 10 3.42 4.70 12.68
N ARG A 11 4.29 4.99 11.72
CA ARG A 11 3.97 5.65 10.47
C ARG A 11 3.89 4.61 9.36
N ILE A 12 2.71 4.44 8.75
CA ILE A 12 2.49 3.51 7.65
C ILE A 12 2.34 4.28 6.34
N PHE A 13 3.10 3.89 5.33
CA PHE A 13 3.11 4.54 4.03
C PHE A 13 3.44 3.55 2.90
N PHE A 14 3.10 3.92 1.65
CA PHE A 14 3.54 3.23 0.44
C PHE A 14 4.31 4.18 -0.46
N TYR A 15 5.18 3.62 -1.29
CA TYR A 15 5.80 4.32 -2.40
C TYR A 15 4.90 4.19 -3.62
N ALA A 16 4.46 5.32 -4.17
CA ALA A 16 3.53 5.33 -5.32
C ALA A 16 4.20 4.97 -6.65
N ASN A 17 5.52 4.80 -6.73
CA ASN A 17 6.25 4.65 -7.98
C ASN A 17 6.91 3.27 -8.16
N GLU A 18 6.45 2.24 -7.45
CA GLU A 18 7.04 0.87 -7.51
C GLU A 18 6.44 -0.01 -8.63
N GLY A 19 5.80 0.58 -9.64
CA GLY A 19 5.47 -0.12 -10.88
C GLY A 19 4.51 -1.32 -10.71
N ASN A 20 4.95 -2.50 -11.11
CA ASN A 20 4.16 -3.74 -11.16
C ASN A 20 4.40 -4.66 -9.94
N GLU A 21 4.92 -4.12 -8.84
CA GLU A 21 5.17 -4.89 -7.63
C GLU A 21 3.87 -5.26 -6.89
N PRO A 22 3.85 -6.40 -6.17
CA PRO A 22 2.72 -6.79 -5.35
C PRO A 22 2.46 -5.78 -4.22
N ILE A 23 1.24 -5.81 -3.68
CA ILE A 23 0.79 -4.89 -2.65
C ILE A 23 1.71 -5.02 -1.43
N HIS A 24 2.29 -3.91 -0.99
CA HIS A 24 3.16 -3.87 0.18
C HIS A 24 3.00 -2.56 0.93
N VAL A 25 3.42 -2.59 2.19
CA VAL A 25 3.44 -1.43 3.08
C VAL A 25 4.77 -1.30 3.79
N HIS A 26 5.19 -0.06 3.96
CA HIS A 26 6.29 0.32 4.83
C HIS A 26 5.72 0.82 6.15
N CYS A 27 6.28 0.38 7.26
CA CYS A 27 6.01 0.96 8.57
C CYS A 27 7.32 1.41 9.20
N GLN A 28 7.30 2.61 9.78
CA GLN A 28 8.45 3.22 10.43
C GLN A 28 8.04 3.73 11.81
N LYS A 29 8.90 3.55 12.80
CA LYS A 29 8.72 4.04 14.17
C LYS A 29 10.08 4.45 14.72
N ASN A 30 10.30 5.75 14.93
CA ASN A 30 11.62 6.30 15.28
C ASN A 30 12.69 5.82 14.27
N ASP A 31 13.77 5.21 14.76
CA ASP A 31 14.85 4.63 13.93
C ASP A 31 14.57 3.17 13.49
N MET A 32 13.36 2.66 13.73
CA MET A 32 12.94 1.32 13.30
C MET A 32 12.15 1.37 12.01
N GLU A 33 12.42 0.40 11.13
CA GLU A 33 11.76 0.29 9.82
C GLU A 33 11.37 -1.15 9.51
N CYS A 34 10.21 -1.35 8.89
CA CYS A 34 9.78 -2.64 8.40
C CYS A 34 9.00 -2.52 7.09
N LYS A 35 9.13 -3.56 6.24
CA LYS A 35 8.38 -3.75 5.00
C LYS A 35 7.62 -5.06 5.09
N TYR A 36 6.33 -5.00 4.77
CA TYR A 36 5.45 -6.16 4.71
C TYR A 36 4.80 -6.27 3.33
N TRP A 37 4.87 -7.46 2.75
CA TRP A 37 4.07 -7.86 1.60
C TRP A 37 2.66 -8.23 2.08
N ILE A 38 1.66 -7.81 1.32
CA ILE A 38 0.25 -8.08 1.60
C ILE A 38 -0.28 -9.00 0.51
N ASP A 39 -0.67 -10.21 0.90
CA ASP A 39 -1.41 -11.12 0.06
C ASP A 39 -2.91 -10.90 0.28
N VAL A 40 -3.55 -10.22 -0.68
CA VAL A 40 -5.00 -9.94 -0.61
C VAL A 40 -5.83 -11.18 -0.91
N ASP A 41 -5.31 -12.10 -1.73
CA ASP A 41 -6.03 -13.32 -2.11
C ASP A 41 -5.94 -14.37 -0.99
N GLY A 42 -4.77 -14.50 -0.37
CA GLY A 42 -4.53 -15.36 0.78
C GLY A 42 -4.91 -14.76 2.15
N PHE A 43 -5.28 -13.47 2.19
CA PHE A 43 -5.50 -12.70 3.42
C PHE A 43 -4.36 -12.84 4.44
N ASP A 44 -3.13 -12.74 3.97
CA ASP A 44 -1.92 -12.90 4.78
C ASP A 44 -0.95 -11.74 4.57
N ILE A 45 -0.02 -11.56 5.51
CA ILE A 45 1.07 -10.60 5.42
C ILE A 45 2.41 -11.28 5.67
N GLN A 46 3.34 -11.07 4.74
CA GLN A 46 4.70 -11.62 4.84
C GLN A 46 5.70 -10.52 5.15
N GLU A 47 6.59 -10.79 6.10
CA GLU A 47 7.67 -9.86 6.43
C GLU A 47 8.71 -9.90 5.32
N ALA A 48 8.90 -8.77 4.64
CA ALA A 48 9.97 -8.62 3.65
C ALA A 48 11.28 -8.25 4.33
N TYR A 49 11.20 -7.28 5.24
CA TYR A 49 12.34 -6.70 5.92
C TYR A 49 11.92 -6.08 7.23
N SER A 50 12.79 -6.15 8.23
CA SER A 50 12.64 -5.43 9.50
C SER A 50 14.02 -5.04 10.03
N TYR A 51 14.14 -3.81 10.50
CA TYR A 51 15.37 -3.23 11.03
C TYR A 51 15.13 -2.62 12.41
N GLY A 52 15.82 -3.14 13.41
CA GLY A 52 15.73 -2.65 14.79
C GLY A 52 14.45 -3.06 15.53
N LEU A 53 13.49 -3.76 14.89
CA LEU A 53 12.26 -4.19 15.56
C LEU A 53 12.48 -5.37 16.50
N SER A 54 11.99 -5.25 17.74
CA SER A 54 11.85 -6.40 18.65
C SER A 54 10.71 -7.34 18.20
N PRO A 55 10.67 -8.60 18.65
CA PRO A 55 9.53 -9.48 18.38
C PRO A 55 8.18 -8.93 18.86
N GLY A 56 8.18 -8.08 19.90
CA GLY A 56 6.99 -7.38 20.37
C GLY A 56 6.51 -6.32 19.39
N ASP A 57 7.45 -5.51 18.87
CA ASP A 57 7.17 -4.49 17.86
C ASP A 57 6.66 -5.10 16.57
N LYS A 58 7.24 -6.21 16.11
CA LYS A 58 6.76 -6.96 14.94
C LYS A 58 5.31 -7.41 15.11
N ARG A 59 4.97 -7.98 16.27
CA ARG A 59 3.58 -8.38 16.58
C ARG A 59 2.64 -7.18 16.58
N GLN A 60 3.07 -6.05 17.13
CA GLN A 60 2.29 -4.83 17.13
C GLN A 60 2.07 -4.28 15.71
N ALA A 61 3.12 -4.20 14.89
CA ALA A 61 3.04 -3.77 13.51
C ALA A 61 2.09 -4.67 12.69
N ARG A 62 2.25 -6.00 12.79
CA ARG A 62 1.34 -6.97 12.16
C ARG A 62 -0.11 -6.76 12.59
N LYS A 63 -0.36 -6.57 13.89
CA LYS A 63 -1.70 -6.31 14.43
C LYS A 63 -2.30 -5.05 13.82
N ILE A 64 -1.57 -3.94 13.78
CA ILE A 64 -2.04 -2.67 13.19
C ILE A 64 -2.36 -2.85 11.70
N ILE A 65 -1.50 -3.55 10.96
CA ILE A 65 -1.72 -3.83 9.53
C ILE A 65 -3.00 -4.64 9.33
N PHE A 66 -3.20 -5.71 10.11
CA PHE A 66 -4.41 -6.53 10.02
C PHE A 66 -5.68 -5.78 10.43
N GLU A 67 -5.64 -5.00 11.52
CA GLU A 67 -6.78 -4.20 11.98
C GLU A 67 -7.21 -3.14 10.95
N HIS A 68 -6.28 -2.69 10.10
CA HIS A 68 -6.52 -1.68 9.08
C HIS A 68 -6.34 -2.21 7.65
N PHE A 69 -6.41 -3.52 7.46
CA PHE A 69 -6.11 -4.19 6.19
C PHE A 69 -6.94 -3.63 5.04
N ASP A 70 -8.27 -3.58 5.20
CA ASP A 70 -9.19 -3.09 4.19
C ASP A 70 -8.89 -1.63 3.79
N ARG A 71 -8.54 -0.80 4.77
CA ARG A 71 -8.20 0.60 4.54
C ARG A 71 -6.90 0.73 3.76
N ILE A 72 -5.89 -0.06 4.10
CA ILE A 72 -4.60 -0.10 3.41
C ILE A 72 -4.80 -0.54 1.95
N VAL A 73 -5.52 -1.63 1.72
CA VAL A 73 -5.80 -2.15 0.37
C VAL A 73 -6.59 -1.14 -0.45
N LYS A 74 -7.62 -0.51 0.15
CA LYS A 74 -8.41 0.54 -0.53
C LYS A 74 -7.55 1.75 -0.90
N GLN A 75 -6.69 2.21 0.00
CA GLN A 75 -5.81 3.35 -0.27
C GLN A 75 -4.75 3.02 -1.34
N TRP A 76 -4.17 1.82 -1.29
CA TRP A 76 -3.22 1.33 -2.29
C TRP A 76 -3.90 1.25 -3.65
N ARG A 77 -5.07 0.62 -3.75
CA ARG A 77 -5.87 0.56 -4.98
C ARG A 77 -6.23 1.94 -5.49
N GLY A 78 -6.62 2.89 -4.64
CA GLY A 78 -6.91 4.26 -5.07
C GLY A 78 -5.68 5.00 -5.60
N THR A 79 -4.52 4.80 -4.97
CA THR A 79 -3.25 5.41 -5.41
C THR A 79 -2.77 4.81 -6.73
N MET A 80 -2.79 3.48 -6.85
CA MET A 80 -2.39 2.77 -8.06
C MET A 80 -3.42 2.90 -9.19
N ALA A 81 -4.71 3.02 -8.90
CA ALA A 81 -5.74 3.34 -9.89
C ALA A 81 -5.64 4.79 -10.39
N GLY A 82 -5.17 5.71 -9.54
CA GLY A 82 -4.74 7.04 -10.01
C GLY A 82 -3.51 7.02 -10.93
N ILE A 83 -2.77 5.90 -10.93
CA ILE A 83 -1.62 5.64 -11.81
C ILE A 83 -2.02 4.75 -13.01
N SER A 84 -3.22 4.15 -13.00
CA SER A 84 -3.72 3.38 -14.13
C SER A 84 -4.25 4.30 -15.23
N LYS A 85 -3.32 4.71 -16.10
CA LYS A 85 -3.47 4.76 -17.55
C LYS A 85 -4.57 5.69 -18.08
N GLU A 86 -4.20 6.96 -18.31
CA GLU A 86 -4.47 7.60 -19.61
C GLU A 86 -3.71 6.83 -20.71
N THR A 87 -4.09 5.59 -20.98
CA THR A 87 -3.76 4.97 -22.26
C THR A 87 -5.01 4.23 -22.73
N SER A 88 -5.67 4.89 -23.69
CA SER A 88 -6.35 4.25 -24.79
C SER A 88 -7.59 3.44 -24.43
N THR A 89 -8.75 4.09 -24.44
CA THR A 89 -9.87 3.68 -25.31
C THR A 89 -10.89 4.82 -25.37
N TRP A 90 -10.91 5.55 -26.49
CA TRP A 90 -12.13 5.98 -27.19
C TRP A 90 -11.76 6.27 -28.65
N ILE A 91 -11.70 5.20 -29.43
CA ILE A 91 -11.99 5.27 -30.87
C ILE A 91 -13.50 5.50 -31.01
N ASN A 92 -13.86 6.42 -31.90
CA ASN A 92 -15.17 6.66 -32.52
C ASN A 92 -16.31 7.18 -31.63
N ILE A 93 -16.69 8.45 -31.84
CA ILE A 93 -17.83 8.87 -32.66
C ILE A 93 -17.76 10.40 -32.80
N ILE A 94 -17.24 10.90 -33.94
CA ILE A 94 -17.63 12.22 -34.46
C ILE A 94 -18.44 11.98 -35.73
N GLY A 95 -19.61 11.38 -35.53
CA GLY A 95 -20.73 11.47 -36.45
C GLY A 95 -21.57 12.68 -36.05
N SER A 96 -21.17 13.87 -36.46
CA SER A 96 -22.10 14.99 -36.61
C SER A 96 -21.51 15.99 -37.58
N ARG A 97 -21.76 15.73 -38.87
CA ARG A 97 -21.73 16.72 -39.92
C ARG A 97 -23.19 17.00 -40.27
N MET A 98 -23.69 18.15 -39.84
CA MET A 98 -24.67 18.90 -40.62
C MET A 98 -23.94 19.53 -41.81
#